data_AF-A0A1I2HHT4-F1
#
_entry.id   AF-A0A1I2HHT4-F1
#
_cell.length_a   1.000
_cell.length_b   1.000
_cell.length_c   1.000
_cell.angle_alpha   90.00
_cell.angle_beta   90.00
_cell.angle_gamma   90.00
#
_symmetry.space_group_name_H-M   'P 1'
#
loop_
_entity.id
_entity.type
_entity.pdbx_description
1 polymer ?
#
loop_
_entity_poly.entity_id
_entity_poly.type
_entity_poly.pdbx_seq_one_letter_code
_entity_poly.pdbx_strand_id
1 'polypeptide(L)'
;MARSSIIVIGASAGGVAALRSLVAALPRTFSAPVLVVLHIGAYRSELPTLLNTAGPVPAKHAEDGETILPGHIYVAPPDRHLIVAGGRLRLLRGPKENCARPA
;
A
#
# COMPACT_ATOMS: atom_id res chain seq x y z
N MET A 1 9.88 24.60 5.86
CA MET A 1 8.92 23.70 5.17
C MET A 1 8.77 22.46 6.02
N ALA A 2 7.55 22.07 6.39
CA ALA A 2 7.33 20.87 7.19
C ALA A 2 7.71 19.63 6.36
N ARG A 3 8.48 18.72 6.95
CA ARG A 3 8.92 17.48 6.31
C ARG A 3 7.77 16.49 6.37
N SER A 4 7.17 16.15 5.24
CA SER A 4 6.12 15.12 5.18
C SER A 4 6.77 13.74 5.27
N SER A 5 6.45 13.00 6.33
CA SER A 5 6.88 11.61 6.49
C SER A 5 5.90 10.65 5.83
N ILE A 6 6.42 9.59 5.22
CA ILE A 6 5.65 8.53 4.59
C ILE A 6 6.09 7.21 5.20
N ILE A 7 5.14 6.30 5.46
CA ILE A 7 5.42 4.95 5.93
C ILE A 7 5.30 3.98 4.76
N VAL A 8 6.31 3.15 4.53
CA VAL A 8 6.28 2.13 3.47
C VAL A 8 6.46 0.76 4.11
N ILE A 9 5.63 -0.20 3.70
CA ILE A 9 5.61 -1.57 4.23
C ILE A 9 5.72 -2.54 3.05
N GLY A 10 6.77 -3.37 3.07
CA GLY A 10 6.91 -4.53 2.19
C GLY A 10 6.58 -5.82 2.94
N ALA A 11 5.84 -6.72 2.32
CA ALA A 11 5.47 -8.01 2.90
C ALA A 11 5.37 -9.12 1.84
N SER A 12 5.34 -10.38 2.29
CA SER A 12 5.18 -11.56 1.42
C SER A 12 4.39 -12.66 2.14
N ALA A 13 4.93 -13.88 2.27
CA ALA A 13 4.31 -14.99 3.01
C ALA A 13 3.96 -14.57 4.46
N GLY A 14 2.73 -14.86 4.88
CA GLY A 14 2.19 -14.42 6.19
C GLY A 14 1.87 -12.92 6.29
N GLY A 15 2.21 -12.12 5.28
CA GLY A 15 2.07 -10.66 5.28
C GLY A 15 0.64 -10.17 5.46
N VAL A 16 -0.36 -10.88 4.92
CA VAL A 16 -1.77 -10.50 5.07
C VAL A 16 -2.20 -10.50 6.54
N ALA A 17 -1.83 -11.53 7.31
CA ALA A 17 -2.19 -11.60 8.73
C ALA A 17 -1.51 -10.47 9.52
N ALA A 18 -0.21 -10.26 9.28
CA ALA A 18 0.56 -9.19 9.92
C ALA A 18 -0.01 -7.79 9.60
N LEU A 19 -0.34 -7.53 8.33
CA LEU A 19 -0.94 -6.26 7.91
C LEU A 19 -2.31 -6.04 8.57
N ARG A 20 -3.15 -7.07 8.66
CA ARG A 20 -4.45 -6.97 9.36
C ARG A 20 -4.28 -6.63 10.83
N SER A 21 -3.37 -7.30 11.54
CA SER A 21 -3.06 -7.00 12.94
C SER A 21 -2.53 -5.58 13.12
N LEU A 22 -1.66 -5.12 12.21
CA LEU A 22 -1.12 -3.76 12.23
C LEU A 22 -2.23 -2.72 12.07
N VAL A 23 -3.06 -2.82 11.02
CA VAL A 23 -4.09 -1.80 10.75
C VAL A 23 -5.19 -1.79 11.78
N ALA A 24 -5.48 -2.93 12.43
CA ALA A 24 -6.44 -3.02 13.53
C ALA A 24 -5.98 -2.23 14.77
N ALA A 25 -4.67 -2.10 14.98
CA ALA A 25 -4.09 -1.35 16.09
C ALA A 25 -3.95 0.16 15.81
N LEU A 26 -4.16 0.62 14.57
CA LEU A 26 -4.06 2.03 14.23
C LEU A 26 -5.27 2.81 14.76
N PRO A 27 -5.07 3.99 15.38
CA PRO A 27 -6.19 4.84 15.75
C PRO A 27 -6.87 5.42 14.50
N ARG A 28 -8.18 5.72 14.58
CA ARG A 28 -8.92 6.40 13.51
C ARG A 28 -8.30 7.74 13.10
N THR A 29 -7.60 8.40 14.02
CA THR A 29 -6.93 9.69 13.83
C THR A 29 -5.52 9.56 13.26
N PHE A 30 -5.08 8.35 12.88
CA PHE A 30 -3.77 8.13 12.30
C PHE A 30 -3.61 8.94 11.00
N SER A 31 -2.64 9.87 10.98
CA SER A 31 -2.53 10.88 9.93
C SER A 31 -1.38 10.63 8.95
N ALA A 32 -0.47 9.69 9.20
CA ALA A 32 0.58 9.40 8.24
C ALA A 32 0.04 8.61 7.03
N PRO A 33 0.45 8.92 5.79
CA PRO A 33 0.18 8.05 4.66
C PRO A 33 0.98 6.76 4.76
N VAL A 34 0.34 5.63 4.44
CA VAL A 34 0.98 4.30 4.44
C VAL A 34 0.92 3.73 3.03
N LEU A 35 2.05 3.24 2.53
CA LEU A 35 2.13 2.53 1.25
C LEU A 35 2.48 1.08 1.53
N VAL A 36 1.73 0.16 0.95
CA VAL A 36 1.86 -1.28 1.18
C VAL A 36 2.15 -1.99 -0.14
N VAL A 37 3.26 -2.70 -0.18
CA VAL A 37 3.57 -3.69 -1.21
C VAL A 37 3.48 -5.07 -0.58
N LEU A 38 2.62 -5.92 -1.11
CA LEU A 38 2.57 -7.34 -0.79
C LEU A 38 2.98 -8.11 -2.04
N HIS A 39 3.96 -9.01 -1.93
CA HIS A 39 4.30 -9.91 -3.04
C HIS A 39 3.11 -10.82 -3.35
N ILE A 40 2.44 -10.50 -4.46
CA ILE A 40 1.29 -11.22 -5.01
C ILE A 40 1.48 -11.44 -6.51
N GLY A 41 0.72 -12.38 -7.07
CA GLY A 41 0.67 -12.58 -8.52
C GLY A 41 -0.15 -11.49 -9.24
N ALA A 42 -0.45 -11.74 -10.52
CA ALA A 42 -1.21 -10.80 -11.36
C ALA A 42 -2.74 -10.90 -11.19
N TYR A 43 -3.23 -11.82 -10.35
CA TYR A 43 -4.65 -12.01 -10.11
C TYR A 43 -5.23 -10.91 -9.23
N ARG A 44 -6.55 -10.72 -9.31
CA ARG A 44 -7.30 -9.78 -8.47
C ARG A 44 -6.95 -9.98 -6.98
N SER A 45 -6.74 -8.89 -6.27
CA SER A 45 -6.41 -8.86 -4.85
C SER A 45 -7.50 -8.15 -4.06
N GLU A 46 -7.96 -8.78 -2.98
CA GLU A 46 -8.89 -8.19 -2.03
C GLU A 46 -8.19 -7.53 -0.84
N LEU A 47 -6.86 -7.33 -0.91
CA LEU A 47 -6.09 -6.84 0.23
C LEU A 47 -6.66 -5.52 0.79
N PRO A 48 -7.00 -4.49 -0.01
CA PRO A 48 -7.61 -3.28 0.54
C PRO A 48 -8.90 -3.54 1.32
N THR A 49 -9.77 -4.41 0.81
CA THR A 49 -11.02 -4.81 1.48
C THR A 49 -10.72 -5.47 2.82
N LEU A 50 -9.76 -6.41 2.86
CA LEU A 50 -9.35 -7.09 4.10
C LEU A 50 -8.78 -6.13 5.14
N LEU A 51 -8.04 -5.10 4.72
CA LEU A 51 -7.51 -4.07 5.60
C LEU A 51 -8.63 -3.13 6.11
N ASN A 52 -9.56 -2.73 5.24
CA ASN A 52 -10.73 -1.93 5.61
C ASN A 52 -11.64 -2.64 6.62
N THR A 53 -11.77 -3.96 6.53
CA THR A 53 -12.53 -4.75 7.51
C THR A 53 -11.77 -4.89 8.84
N ALA A 54 -10.44 -4.79 8.84
CA ALA A 54 -9.62 -5.00 10.03
C ALA A 54 -9.34 -3.71 10.83
N GLY A 55 -9.22 -2.56 10.17
CA GLY A 55 -8.78 -1.31 10.79
C GLY A 55 -9.61 -0.09 10.40
N PRO A 56 -9.50 1.01 11.15
CA PRO A 56 -10.32 2.21 10.95
C PRO A 56 -9.77 3.16 9.87
N VAL A 57 -8.53 2.96 9.41
CA VAL A 57 -7.87 3.81 8.39
C VAL A 57 -8.23 3.28 7.00
N PRO A 58 -8.75 4.11 6.08
CA PRO A 58 -9.18 3.65 4.77
C PRO A 58 -8.00 3.15 3.93
N ALA A 59 -8.17 1.95 3.38
CA ALA A 59 -7.27 1.30 2.44
C ALA A 59 -7.89 1.22 1.04
N LYS A 60 -7.10 1.53 0.02
CA LYS A 60 -7.48 1.36 -1.39
C LYS A 60 -6.29 0.85 -2.20
N HIS A 61 -6.57 0.28 -3.36
CA HIS A 61 -5.51 0.18 -4.35
C HIS A 61 -5.07 1.58 -4.77
N ALA A 62 -3.77 1.79 -4.87
CA ALA A 62 -3.23 3.03 -5.41
C ALA A 62 -3.69 3.22 -6.87
N GLU A 63 -3.85 4.48 -7.28
CA GLU A 63 -4.13 4.86 -8.67
C GLU A 63 -2.92 5.60 -9.27
N ASP A 64 -2.68 5.44 -10.59
CA ASP A 64 -1.54 6.11 -11.24
C ASP A 64 -1.74 7.63 -11.26
N GLY A 65 -0.71 8.37 -10.84
CA GLY A 65 -0.73 9.82 -10.76
C GLY A 65 -1.43 10.39 -9.52
N GLU A 66 -1.94 9.55 -8.63
CA GLU A 66 -2.64 9.98 -7.42
C GLU A 66 -1.71 10.71 -6.43
N THR A 67 -2.25 11.75 -5.79
CA THR A 67 -1.56 12.48 -4.72
C THR A 67 -1.57 11.66 -3.43
N ILE A 68 -0.44 11.62 -2.74
CA ILE A 68 -0.33 10.91 -1.45
C ILE A 68 -1.02 11.73 -0.36
N LEU A 69 -2.13 11.22 0.17
CA LEU A 69 -2.91 11.90 1.21
C LEU A 69 -2.64 11.31 2.61
N PRO A 70 -2.50 12.17 3.64
CA PRO A 70 -2.56 11.77 5.05
C PRO A 70 -3.76 10.87 5.37
N GLY A 71 -3.60 9.95 6.32
CA GLY A 71 -4.68 9.09 6.83
C GLY A 71 -5.25 8.09 5.83
N HIS A 72 -4.44 7.69 4.83
CA HIS A 72 -4.80 6.69 3.84
C HIS A 72 -3.75 5.58 3.77
N ILE A 73 -4.22 4.36 3.47
CA ILE A 73 -3.38 3.21 3.14
C ILE A 73 -3.49 2.92 1.65
N TYR A 74 -2.39 3.05 0.94
CA TYR A 74 -2.27 2.80 -0.49
C TYR A 74 -1.63 1.43 -0.72
N VAL A 75 -2.40 0.51 -1.30
CA VAL A 75 -1.93 -0.84 -1.60
C VAL A 75 -1.53 -0.93 -3.07
N ALA A 76 -0.31 -1.38 -3.34
CA ALA A 76 0.13 -1.66 -4.69
C ALA A 76 -0.83 -2.67 -5.37
N PRO A 77 -1.40 -2.35 -6.55
CA PRO A 77 -2.27 -3.28 -7.24
C PRO A 77 -1.47 -4.48 -7.80
N PRO A 78 -2.15 -5.60 -8.06
CA PRO A 78 -1.53 -6.74 -8.75
C PRO A 78 -0.86 -6.33 -10.06
N ASP A 79 0.26 -6.98 -10.38
CA ASP A 79 0.99 -6.81 -11.64
C ASP A 79 1.53 -5.38 -11.94
N ARG A 80 1.64 -4.50 -10.93
CA ARG A 80 2.22 -3.15 -11.10
C ARG A 80 3.07 -2.73 -9.90
N HIS A 81 4.28 -2.24 -10.13
CA HIS A 81 5.09 -1.61 -9.08
C HIS A 81 4.47 -0.28 -8.65
N LEU A 82 4.49 -0.02 -7.33
CA LEU A 82 4.07 1.24 -6.74
C LEU A 82 5.30 2.10 -6.46
N ILE A 83 5.43 3.21 -7.18
CA ILE A 83 6.58 4.10 -7.13
C ILE A 83 6.16 5.46 -6.61
N VAL A 84 6.98 6.08 -5.76
CA VAL A 84 6.80 7.48 -5.34
C VAL A 84 7.66 8.37 -6.23
N ALA A 85 7.06 9.25 -7.00
CA ALA A 85 7.77 10.18 -7.88
C ALA A 85 7.10 11.55 -7.89
N GLY A 86 7.86 12.61 -7.61
CA GLY A 86 7.35 13.98 -7.61
C GLY A 86 6.18 14.22 -6.64
N GLY A 87 6.15 13.52 -5.50
CA GLY A 87 5.07 13.61 -4.51
C GLY A 87 3.77 12.88 -4.91
N ARG A 88 3.81 12.05 -5.96
CA ARG A 88 2.67 11.26 -6.45
C ARG A 88 2.98 9.78 -6.47
N LEU A 89 1.93 8.97 -6.45
CA LEU A 89 2.00 7.54 -6.70
C LEU A 89 2.04 7.30 -8.21
N ARG A 90 2.96 6.45 -8.66
CA ARG A 90 3.05 5.97 -10.04
C ARG A 90 2.94 4.46 -10.06
N LEU A 91 2.21 3.94 -11.04
CA LEU A 91 2.01 2.51 -11.24
C LEU A 91 2.71 2.06 -12.52
N LEU A 92 3.82 1.34 -12.37
CA LEU A 92 4.62 0.90 -13.50
C LEU A 92 4.48 -0.60 -13.75
N ARG A 93 4.38 -0.97 -15.02
CA ARG A 93 4.45 -2.36 -15.47
C ARG A 93 5.83 -2.69 -16.04
N GLY A 94 6.87 -2.36 -15.27
CA GLY A 94 8.26 -2.70 -15.59
C GLY A 94 8.56 -4.19 -15.37
N PRO A 95 9.76 -4.69 -15.70
CA PRO A 95 10.15 -6.07 -15.43
C PRO A 95 9.90 -6.47 -13.97
N LYS A 96 9.66 -7.75 -13.72
CA LYS A 96 9.58 -8.24 -12.34
C LYS A 96 10.93 -8.01 -11.64
N GLU A 97 10.88 -7.57 -10.39
CA GLU A 97 12.05 -7.47 -9.54
C GLU A 97 12.03 -8.62 -8.53
N ASN A 98 13.11 -9.38 -8.41
CA ASN A 98 13.16 -10.59 -7.57
C ASN A 98 12.00 -11.56 -7.85
N CYS A 99 11.64 -11.71 -9.13
CA CYS A 99 10.50 -12.52 -9.59
C CYS A 99 9.11 -12.04 -9.09
N ALA A 100 9.00 -10.85 -8.50
CA ALA A 100 7.78 -10.27 -7.97
C ALA A 100 7.36 -8.99 -8.72
N ARG A 101 6.05 -8.76 -8.79
CA ARG A 101 5.43 -7.50 -9.23
C ARG A 101 4.00 -7.45 -8.66
N PRO A 102 3.72 -6.59 -7.68
CA PRO A 102 4.58 -5.53 -7.13
C PRO A 102 5.77 -6.05 -6.33
N ALA A 103 6.83 -5.23 -6.31
CA ALA A 103 8.03 -5.33 -5.48
C ALA A 103 8.34 -3.94 -4.93
#